data_AF-A0A645DYZ0-F1
#
_entry.id   AF-A0A645DYZ0-F1
#
_cell.length_a   1.000
_cell.length_b   1.000
_cell.length_c   1.000
_cell.angle_alpha   90.00
_cell.angle_beta   90.00
_cell.angle_gamma   90.00
#
_symmetry.space_group_name_H-M   'P 1'
#
loop_
_entity.id
_entity.type
_entity.pdbx_description
1 polymer ?
#
loop_
_entity_poly.entity_id
_entity_poly.type
_entity_poly.pdbx_seq_one_letter_code
_entity_poly.pdbx_strand_id
1 'polypeptide(L)'
;MFTEYILNHHPRFANKGVEVWLDRDTTEHIEGGDELVLSDKVVAVGISQRTNAKALETMARRLFAKNSGFEKVLAIKIPNNRAMMHLDTVFTMVDYDKFTIHPAIQSKNGKIDVFTIVPDGDDIKITHSDDLHATLKDALGLDDLVLIPTGNGDAIVAPREQWNDGSNTLAIAPGVVVTYNRN
;
A
#
# COMPACT_ATOMS: atom_id res chain seq x y z
N MET A 1 -21.15 2.84 7.36
CA MET A 1 -22.46 3.53 7.37
C MET A 1 -22.61 4.52 6.22
N PHE A 2 -21.88 5.65 6.15
CA PHE A 2 -22.05 6.60 5.03
C PHE A 2 -21.58 6.06 3.68
N THR A 3 -20.36 5.53 3.58
CA THR A 3 -19.84 4.95 2.33
C THR A 3 -20.72 3.81 1.83
N GLU A 4 -21.10 2.90 2.73
CA GLU A 4 -22.04 1.81 2.44
C GLU A 4 -23.38 2.32 1.87
N TYR A 5 -23.97 3.34 2.48
CA TYR A 5 -25.20 3.96 1.98
C TYR A 5 -24.99 4.59 0.59
N ILE A 6 -23.86 5.25 0.36
CA ILE A 6 -23.50 5.81 -0.94
C ILE A 6 -23.36 4.71 -1.99
N LEU A 7 -22.65 3.62 -1.69
CA LEU A 7 -22.47 2.49 -2.60
C LEU A 7 -23.81 1.83 -2.97
N ASN A 8 -24.72 1.70 -1.99
CA ASN A 8 -26.00 1.02 -2.17
C ASN A 8 -27.08 1.88 -2.85
N HIS A 9 -27.04 3.22 -2.71
CA HIS A 9 -28.16 4.07 -3.10
C HIS A 9 -27.82 5.20 -4.08
N HIS A 10 -26.56 5.65 -4.16
CA HIS A 10 -26.23 6.78 -5.01
C HIS A 10 -26.19 6.35 -6.50
N PRO A 11 -26.81 7.07 -7.45
CA PRO A 11 -26.91 6.66 -8.87
C PRO A 11 -25.58 6.39 -9.58
N ARG A 12 -24.49 6.97 -9.08
CA ARG A 12 -23.12 6.76 -9.58
C ARG A 12 -22.56 5.37 -9.25
N PHE A 13 -23.04 4.71 -8.20
CA PHE A 13 -22.45 3.48 -7.66
C PHE A 13 -23.46 2.33 -7.56
N ALA A 14 -24.70 2.63 -7.17
CA ALA A 14 -25.75 1.64 -7.01
C ALA A 14 -25.99 0.88 -8.32
N ASN A 15 -25.98 -0.45 -8.25
CA ASN A 15 -26.16 -1.35 -9.39
C ASN A 15 -25.15 -1.14 -10.54
N LYS A 16 -23.96 -0.58 -10.24
CA LYS A 16 -22.87 -0.40 -11.23
C LYS A 16 -21.80 -1.49 -11.20
N GLY A 17 -22.04 -2.58 -10.47
CA GLY A 17 -21.08 -3.69 -10.33
C GLY A 17 -19.87 -3.36 -9.46
N VAL A 18 -20.02 -2.43 -8.50
CA VAL A 18 -18.97 -2.15 -7.52
C VAL A 18 -18.90 -3.32 -6.53
N GLU A 19 -17.78 -4.03 -6.53
CA GLU A 19 -17.51 -5.10 -5.58
C GLU A 19 -17.05 -4.54 -4.23
N VAL A 20 -17.59 -5.10 -3.15
CA VAL A 20 -17.14 -4.82 -1.78
C VAL A 20 -16.31 -6.01 -1.31
N TRP A 21 -15.00 -5.80 -1.20
CA TRP A 21 -14.04 -6.84 -0.82
C TRP A 21 -14.02 -7.09 0.68
N LEU A 22 -14.08 -6.03 1.47
CA LEU A 22 -14.24 -6.06 2.93
C LEU A 22 -15.31 -5.05 3.30
N ASP A 23 -16.15 -5.42 4.27
CA ASP A 23 -17.22 -4.56 4.78
C ASP A 23 -16.93 -4.15 6.22
N ARG A 24 -17.78 -3.27 6.75
CA ARG A 24 -17.65 -2.74 8.10
C ARG A 24 -17.94 -3.75 9.22
N ASP A 25 -18.56 -4.88 8.89
CA ASP A 25 -18.93 -5.92 9.85
C ASP A 25 -17.84 -7.01 9.92
N THR A 26 -16.82 -6.90 9.06
CA THR A 26 -15.59 -7.69 9.13
C THR A 26 -14.89 -7.41 10.46
N THR A 27 -14.55 -8.48 11.18
CA THR A 27 -13.96 -8.40 12.53
C THR A 27 -12.52 -7.91 12.54
N GLU A 28 -11.81 -8.16 11.44
CA GLU A 28 -10.44 -7.75 11.24
C GLU A 28 -10.35 -6.29 10.81
N HIS A 29 -9.24 -5.64 11.18
CA HIS A 29 -9.02 -4.22 10.94
C HIS A 29 -8.13 -4.02 9.71
N ILE A 30 -8.58 -3.15 8.82
CA ILE A 30 -7.84 -2.62 7.68
C ILE A 30 -8.26 -1.16 7.49
N GLU A 31 -7.32 -0.30 7.07
CA GLU A 31 -7.60 1.10 6.77
C GLU A 31 -7.00 1.47 5.41
N GLY A 32 -7.69 2.34 4.66
CA GLY A 32 -7.34 2.63 3.26
C GLY A 32 -5.96 3.26 3.03
N GLY A 33 -5.35 3.89 4.05
CA GLY A 33 -3.97 4.39 3.94
C GLY A 33 -2.93 3.26 3.83
N ASP A 34 -3.29 2.04 4.22
CA ASP A 34 -2.45 0.87 4.02
C ASP A 34 -2.68 0.23 2.65
N GLU A 35 -3.70 0.60 1.87
CA GLU A 35 -4.10 -0.07 0.63
C GLU A 35 -3.65 0.73 -0.61
N LEU A 36 -2.58 0.29 -1.27
CA LEU A 36 -2.03 0.94 -2.47
C LEU A 36 -2.20 0.06 -3.70
N VAL A 37 -3.08 0.46 -4.63
CA VAL A 37 -3.19 -0.18 -5.96
C VAL A 37 -2.04 0.28 -6.83
N LEU A 38 -1.05 -0.58 -7.07
CA LEU A 38 0.17 -0.25 -7.81
C LEU A 38 0.02 -0.48 -9.32
N SER A 39 -0.81 -1.44 -9.71
CA SER A 39 -1.18 -1.69 -11.10
C SER A 39 -2.55 -2.37 -11.18
N ASP A 40 -2.98 -2.72 -12.40
CA ASP A 40 -4.14 -3.58 -12.65
C ASP A 40 -3.97 -5.02 -12.11
N LYS A 41 -2.74 -5.40 -11.76
CA LYS A 41 -2.36 -6.76 -11.31
C LYS A 41 -1.78 -6.82 -9.91
N VAL A 42 -1.31 -5.70 -9.36
CA VAL A 42 -0.58 -5.67 -8.09
C VAL A 42 -1.18 -4.65 -7.14
N VAL A 43 -1.46 -5.10 -5.90
CA VAL A 43 -1.81 -4.23 -4.77
C VAL A 43 -0.78 -4.43 -3.66
N ALA A 44 -0.31 -3.34 -3.07
CA ALA A 44 0.50 -3.36 -1.86
C ALA A 44 -0.39 -3.04 -0.66
N VAL A 45 -0.22 -3.80 0.43
CA VAL A 45 -0.94 -3.57 1.69
C VAL A 45 0.01 -3.48 2.86
N GLY A 46 -0.11 -2.42 3.64
CA GLY A 46 0.65 -2.24 4.89
C GLY A 46 0.21 -3.22 5.98
N ILE A 47 1.17 -3.91 6.60
CA ILE A 47 0.96 -4.52 7.93
C ILE A 47 1.40 -3.49 8.95
N SER A 48 0.43 -2.84 9.58
CA SER A 48 0.62 -1.65 10.41
C SER A 48 -0.06 -1.79 11.78
N GLN A 49 -0.05 -0.71 12.57
CA GLN A 49 -0.85 -0.62 13.80
C GLN A 49 -2.37 -0.54 13.53
N ARG A 50 -2.78 -0.25 12.28
CA ARG A 50 -4.18 -0.06 11.86
C ARG A 50 -4.71 -1.20 10.99
N THR A 51 -3.81 -1.84 10.23
CA THR A 51 -4.15 -2.97 9.35
C THR A 51 -3.47 -4.23 9.83
N ASN A 52 -4.28 -5.24 10.17
CA ASN A 52 -3.79 -6.50 10.67
C ASN A 52 -3.55 -7.51 9.53
N ALA A 53 -2.59 -8.42 9.71
CA ALA A 53 -2.25 -9.42 8.70
C ALA A 53 -3.44 -10.35 8.35
N LYS A 54 -4.36 -10.57 9.28
CA LYS A 54 -5.53 -11.43 9.06
C LYS A 54 -6.54 -10.80 8.10
N ALA A 55 -6.77 -9.49 8.19
CA ALA A 55 -7.58 -8.71 7.27
C ALA A 55 -6.99 -8.78 5.87
N LEU A 56 -5.66 -8.61 5.78
CA LEU A 56 -4.92 -8.68 4.53
C LEU A 56 -5.04 -10.06 3.87
N GLU A 57 -4.85 -11.15 4.62
CA GLU A 57 -5.04 -12.51 4.10
C GLU A 57 -6.48 -12.74 3.61
N THR A 58 -7.48 -12.30 4.39
CA THR A 58 -8.89 -12.39 4.01
C THR A 58 -9.17 -11.60 2.73
N MET A 59 -8.62 -10.39 2.62
CA MET A 59 -8.73 -9.56 1.43
C MET A 59 -8.12 -10.26 0.21
N ALA A 60 -6.88 -10.76 0.32
CA ALA A 60 -6.17 -11.43 -0.76
C ALA A 60 -6.95 -12.64 -1.27
N ARG A 61 -7.45 -13.50 -0.38
CA ARG A 61 -8.29 -14.65 -0.74
C ARG A 61 -9.54 -14.22 -1.51
N ARG A 62 -10.22 -13.16 -1.06
CA ARG A 62 -11.42 -12.64 -1.74
C ARG A 62 -11.10 -12.09 -3.13
N LEU A 63 -10.01 -11.30 -3.26
CA LEU A 63 -9.55 -10.75 -4.53
C LEU A 63 -9.27 -11.84 -5.56
N PHE A 64 -8.58 -12.91 -5.15
CA PHE A 64 -8.25 -14.02 -6.04
C PHE A 64 -9.47 -14.88 -6.36
N ALA A 65 -10.30 -15.23 -5.36
CA ALA A 65 -11.46 -16.11 -5.55
C ALA A 65 -12.54 -15.53 -6.48
N LYS A 66 -12.67 -14.19 -6.57
CA LYS A 66 -13.64 -13.53 -7.46
C LYS A 66 -13.06 -13.04 -8.78
N ASN A 67 -11.86 -13.46 -9.17
CA ASN A 67 -11.21 -13.03 -10.42
C ASN A 67 -11.14 -11.49 -10.57
N SER A 68 -10.72 -10.79 -9.52
CA SER A 68 -10.62 -9.32 -9.50
C SER A 68 -9.68 -8.72 -10.57
N GLY A 69 -8.79 -9.54 -11.15
CA GLY A 69 -7.70 -9.12 -12.04
C GLY A 69 -6.35 -9.01 -11.33
N PHE A 70 -6.33 -8.88 -10.01
CA PHE A 70 -5.10 -8.89 -9.22
C PHE A 70 -4.45 -10.27 -9.21
N GLU A 71 -3.14 -10.31 -9.46
CA GLU A 71 -2.31 -11.51 -9.52
C GLU A 71 -1.35 -11.61 -8.31
N LYS A 72 -0.97 -10.47 -7.73
CA LYS A 72 -0.06 -10.39 -6.57
C LYS A 72 -0.58 -9.39 -5.53
N VAL A 73 -0.49 -9.77 -4.25
CA VAL A 73 -0.61 -8.84 -3.10
C VAL A 73 0.74 -8.75 -2.41
N LEU A 74 1.30 -7.55 -2.27
CA LEU A 74 2.53 -7.30 -1.52
C LEU A 74 2.20 -6.82 -0.11
N ALA A 75 2.40 -7.66 0.90
CA ALA A 75 2.25 -7.24 2.29
C ALA A 75 3.56 -6.59 2.77
N ILE A 76 3.55 -5.28 3.05
CA ILE A 76 4.74 -4.54 3.48
C ILE A 76 4.60 -4.24 4.97
N LYS A 77 5.51 -4.80 5.77
CA LYS A 77 5.49 -4.56 7.22
C LYS A 77 6.15 -3.23 7.53
N ILE A 78 5.41 -2.35 8.21
CA ILE A 78 5.91 -1.06 8.66
C ILE A 78 6.10 -1.06 10.18
N PRO A 79 7.07 -0.30 10.73
CA PRO A 79 7.26 -0.24 12.18
C PRO A 79 6.05 0.34 12.92
N ASN A 80 5.70 -0.26 14.06
CA ASN A 80 4.66 0.24 14.94
C ASN A 80 5.13 1.50 15.68
N ASN A 81 4.94 2.67 15.07
CA ASN A 81 5.23 3.97 15.66
C ASN A 81 4.07 4.94 15.40
N ARG A 82 3.75 5.79 16.38
CA ARG A 82 2.69 6.81 16.26
C ARG A 82 2.87 7.75 15.07
N ALA A 83 4.11 7.98 14.64
CA ALA A 83 4.42 8.83 13.50
C ALA A 83 4.18 8.18 12.13
N MET A 84 3.91 6.86 12.06
CA MET A 84 3.79 6.07 10.84
C MET A 84 2.58 5.15 10.98
N MET A 85 1.40 5.73 10.74
CA MET A 85 0.15 5.04 11.00
C MET A 85 -0.28 4.10 9.89
N HIS A 86 0.18 4.37 8.66
CA HIS A 86 -0.20 3.69 7.43
C HIS A 86 0.97 3.60 6.45
N LEU A 87 0.90 2.69 5.49
CA LEU A 87 1.90 2.54 4.43
C LEU A 87 2.08 3.82 3.60
N ASP A 88 1.00 4.48 3.20
CA ASP A 88 1.02 5.71 2.40
C ASP A 88 1.74 6.89 3.09
N THR A 89 1.86 6.88 4.42
CA THR A 89 2.60 7.91 5.14
C THR A 89 4.10 7.79 4.93
N VAL A 90 4.60 6.61 4.56
CA VAL A 90 6.04 6.31 4.43
C VAL A 90 6.44 5.78 3.06
N PHE A 91 5.48 5.48 2.20
CA PHE A 91 5.71 4.87 0.89
C PHE A 91 4.55 5.16 -0.06
N THR A 92 4.79 5.90 -1.16
CA THR A 92 3.77 6.14 -2.21
C THR A 92 4.38 6.07 -3.60
N MET A 93 3.60 5.63 -4.59
CA MET A 93 3.98 5.58 -6.00
C MET A 93 3.69 6.93 -6.68
N VAL A 94 4.70 7.51 -7.33
CA VAL A 94 4.60 8.85 -7.94
C VAL A 94 4.79 8.86 -9.46
N ASP A 95 5.32 7.78 -10.01
CA ASP A 95 5.48 7.54 -11.44
C ASP A 95 5.54 6.02 -11.69
N TYR A 96 5.58 5.59 -12.95
CA TYR A 96 5.59 4.16 -13.32
C TYR A 96 6.67 3.33 -12.62
N ASP A 97 7.83 3.94 -12.38
CA ASP A 97 9.02 3.33 -11.80
C ASP A 97 9.56 4.10 -10.58
N LYS A 98 8.77 5.01 -9.99
CA LYS A 98 9.24 5.89 -8.91
C LYS A 98 8.32 5.87 -7.72
N PHE A 99 8.93 5.77 -6.54
CA PHE A 99 8.24 5.80 -5.26
C PHE A 99 8.91 6.79 -4.34
N THR A 100 8.15 7.60 -3.59
CA THR A 100 8.69 8.31 -2.44
C THR A 100 8.71 7.37 -1.25
N ILE A 101 9.82 7.36 -0.51
CA ILE A 101 10.01 6.50 0.66
C ILE A 101 10.57 7.30 1.83
N HIS A 102 10.09 7.02 3.04
CA HIS A 102 10.69 7.53 4.25
C HIS A 102 11.65 6.50 4.87
N PRO A 103 12.90 6.87 5.23
CA PRO A 103 13.89 5.92 5.77
C PRO A 103 13.41 5.11 6.98
N ALA A 104 12.49 5.66 7.77
CA ALA A 104 11.99 4.98 8.95
C ALA A 104 11.01 3.82 8.69
N ILE A 105 10.64 3.54 7.43
CA ILE A 105 10.01 2.26 7.09
C ILE A 105 10.99 1.09 7.29
N GLN A 106 12.30 1.35 7.22
CA GLN A 106 13.33 0.35 7.41
C GLN A 106 13.42 -0.08 8.88
N SER A 107 13.61 -1.38 9.09
CA SER A 107 13.97 -1.93 10.38
C SER A 107 15.35 -1.42 10.84
N LYS A 108 15.73 -1.75 12.08
CA LYS A 108 17.05 -1.39 12.66
C LYS A 108 18.24 -1.84 11.81
N ASN A 109 18.05 -2.82 10.92
CA ASN A 109 19.08 -3.36 10.04
C ASN A 109 19.00 -2.81 8.61
N GLY A 110 18.20 -1.76 8.36
CA GLY A 110 17.99 -1.19 7.02
C GLY A 110 17.07 -2.01 6.11
N LYS A 111 16.52 -3.13 6.61
CA LYS A 111 15.71 -4.09 5.86
C LYS A 111 14.22 -3.85 6.04
N ILE A 112 13.41 -4.23 5.06
CA ILE A 112 11.94 -4.09 5.09
C ILE A 112 11.35 -5.48 4.85
N ASP A 113 10.59 -6.01 5.81
CA ASP A 113 9.90 -7.29 5.61
C ASP A 113 8.76 -7.09 4.59
N VAL A 114 8.85 -7.81 3.48
CA VAL A 114 7.82 -7.84 2.44
C VAL A 114 7.40 -9.29 2.23
N PHE A 115 6.10 -9.52 2.11
CA PHE A 115 5.54 -10.83 1.80
C PHE A 115 4.79 -10.76 0.49
N THR A 116 5.22 -11.54 -0.50
CA THR A 116 4.52 -11.70 -1.77
C THR A 116 3.48 -12.79 -1.61
N ILE A 117 2.22 -12.44 -1.82
CA ILE A 117 1.07 -13.33 -1.74
C ILE A 117 0.51 -13.53 -3.14
N VAL A 118 0.37 -14.79 -3.54
CA VAL A 118 -0.15 -15.21 -4.86
C VAL A 118 -1.21 -16.30 -4.69
N PRO A 119 -2.12 -16.48 -5.66
CA PRO A 119 -3.05 -17.60 -5.63
C PRO A 119 -2.32 -18.95 -5.71
N ASP A 120 -2.82 -19.94 -4.97
CA ASP A 120 -2.33 -21.33 -4.98
C ASP A 120 -3.52 -22.29 -4.86
N GLY A 121 -4.10 -22.65 -6.02
CA GLY A 121 -5.35 -23.39 -6.08
C GLY A 121 -6.51 -22.61 -5.45
N ASP A 122 -7.14 -23.19 -4.42
CA ASP A 122 -8.23 -22.57 -3.64
C ASP A 122 -7.72 -21.75 -2.45
N ASP A 123 -6.39 -21.62 -2.29
CA ASP A 123 -5.73 -20.92 -1.19
C ASP A 123 -4.72 -19.88 -1.73
N ILE A 124 -3.85 -19.39 -0.86
CA ILE A 124 -2.79 -18.44 -1.14
C ILE A 124 -1.44 -19.04 -0.76
N LYS A 125 -0.42 -18.71 -1.54
CA LYS A 125 0.98 -18.94 -1.20
C LYS A 125 1.63 -17.64 -0.79
N ILE A 126 2.38 -17.67 0.31
CA ILE A 126 3.08 -16.51 0.87
C ILE A 126 4.59 -16.76 0.81
N THR A 127 5.34 -15.83 0.23
CA THR A 127 6.81 -15.86 0.17
C THR A 127 7.37 -14.62 0.85
N HIS A 128 8.33 -14.78 1.76
CA HIS A 128 8.99 -13.68 2.47
C HIS A 128 10.24 -13.20 1.72
N SER A 129 10.48 -11.90 1.79
CA SER A 129 11.67 -11.19 1.32
C SER A 129 11.99 -10.06 2.30
N ASP A 130 13.26 -9.66 2.36
CA ASP A 130 13.72 -8.49 3.13
C ASP A 130 14.26 -7.36 2.22
N ASP A 131 14.11 -7.54 0.91
CA ASP A 131 14.50 -6.61 -0.15
C ASP A 131 13.27 -6.04 -0.86
N LEU A 132 12.81 -4.88 -0.41
CA LEU A 132 11.67 -4.18 -1.01
C LEU A 132 11.93 -3.82 -2.49
N HIS A 133 13.15 -3.42 -2.84
CA HIS A 133 13.48 -2.98 -4.18
C HIS A 133 13.38 -4.12 -5.18
N ALA A 134 14.02 -5.25 -4.90
CA ALA A 134 13.92 -6.45 -5.73
C ALA A 134 12.49 -6.99 -5.80
N THR A 135 11.75 -6.95 -4.69
CA THR A 135 10.37 -7.44 -4.63
C THR A 135 9.42 -6.60 -5.49
N LEU A 136 9.55 -5.27 -5.44
CA LEU A 136 8.76 -4.37 -6.28
C LEU A 136 9.08 -4.54 -7.77
N LYS A 137 10.36 -4.70 -8.12
CA LYS A 137 10.79 -4.97 -9.50
C LYS A 137 10.16 -6.24 -10.07
N ASP A 138 10.25 -7.35 -9.34
CA ASP A 138 9.60 -8.61 -9.75
C ASP A 138 8.08 -8.49 -9.82
N ALA A 139 7.47 -7.83 -8.84
CA ALA A 139 6.02 -7.70 -8.77
C ALA A 139 5.46 -6.90 -9.95
N LEU A 140 6.11 -5.77 -10.28
CA LEU A 140 5.65 -4.82 -11.29
C LEU A 140 6.24 -5.08 -12.68
N GLY A 141 7.16 -6.04 -12.82
CA GLY A 141 7.81 -6.34 -14.09
C GLY A 141 8.73 -5.21 -14.57
N LEU A 142 9.41 -4.54 -13.64
CA LEU A 142 10.29 -3.40 -13.93
C LEU A 142 11.75 -3.85 -14.01
N ASP A 143 12.47 -3.37 -15.03
CA ASP A 143 13.92 -3.55 -15.15
C ASP A 143 14.65 -2.88 -13.98
N ASP A 144 14.17 -1.71 -13.56
CA ASP A 144 14.62 -1.00 -12.37
C ASP A 144 13.56 -0.03 -11.85
N LEU A 145 13.76 0.48 -10.63
CA LEU A 145 12.91 1.51 -10.04
C LEU A 145 13.71 2.45 -9.13
N VAL A 146 13.19 3.65 -8.91
CA VAL A 146 13.78 4.67 -8.05
C VAL A 146 12.98 4.82 -6.77
N LEU A 147 13.66 4.64 -5.64
CA LEU A 147 13.14 5.00 -4.33
C LEU A 147 13.68 6.38 -3.95
N ILE A 148 12.80 7.40 -3.95
CA ILE A 148 13.12 8.80 -3.67
C ILE A 148 13.00 9.01 -2.15
N PRO A 149 14.11 9.21 -1.42
CA PRO A 149 14.05 9.40 0.02
C PRO A 149 13.48 10.77 0.38
N THR A 150 12.52 10.81 1.31
CA THR A 150 12.02 12.07 1.91
C THR A 150 13.17 12.83 2.59
N GLY A 151 13.15 14.16 2.52
CA GLY A 151 14.23 15.02 3.01
C GLY A 151 15.58 14.75 2.34
N ASN A 152 15.59 14.15 1.15
CA ASN A 152 16.81 13.67 0.47
C ASN A 152 17.66 12.72 1.34
N GLY A 153 17.03 12.01 2.28
CA GLY A 153 17.71 11.11 3.23
C GLY A 153 18.45 11.82 4.36
N ASP A 154 18.32 13.14 4.51
CA ASP A 154 18.93 13.89 5.60
C ASP A 154 18.26 13.56 6.94
N ALA A 155 19.06 13.21 7.93
CA ALA A 155 18.59 12.72 9.23
C ALA A 155 17.82 13.75 10.07
N ILE A 156 17.94 15.05 9.75
CA ILE A 156 17.24 16.15 10.43
C ILE A 156 16.02 16.58 9.62
N VAL A 157 16.16 16.66 8.30
CA VAL A 157 15.09 17.11 7.41
C VAL A 157 14.01 16.03 7.25
N ALA A 158 14.40 14.77 7.05
CA ALA A 158 13.46 13.68 6.77
C ALA A 158 12.40 13.50 7.87
N PRO A 159 12.75 13.47 9.18
CA PRO A 159 11.73 13.38 10.23
C PRO A 159 10.78 14.58 10.27
N ARG A 160 11.25 15.78 9.92
CA ARG A 160 10.43 17.00 9.90
C ARG A 160 9.44 16.98 8.74
N GLU A 161 9.90 16.61 7.55
CA GLU A 161 9.02 16.48 6.37
C GLU A 161 8.05 15.32 6.54
N GLN A 162 8.48 14.21 7.14
CA GLN A 162 7.61 13.09 7.46
C GLN A 162 6.46 13.48 8.38
N TRP A 163 6.74 14.29 9.40
CA TRP A 163 5.70 14.83 10.28
C TRP A 163 4.67 15.69 9.53
N ASN A 164 5.05 16.22 8.37
CA ASN A 164 4.20 17.01 7.49
C ASN A 164 3.83 16.23 6.21
N ASP A 165 3.79 14.90 6.28
CA ASP A 165 3.31 14.04 5.19
C ASP A 165 4.16 14.12 3.90
N GLY A 166 5.48 14.32 4.02
CA GLY A 166 6.41 14.44 2.88
C GLY A 166 6.48 13.20 1.97
N SER A 167 6.19 12.01 2.49
CA SER A 167 6.07 10.76 1.71
C SER A 167 4.63 10.46 1.24
N ASN A 168 3.62 11.21 1.71
CA ASN A 168 2.22 11.01 1.34
C ASN A 168 1.83 11.97 0.22
N THR A 169 2.31 11.67 -0.98
CA THR A 169 2.08 12.53 -2.15
C THR A 169 0.91 12.02 -2.98
N LEU A 170 0.08 12.93 -3.50
CA LEU A 170 -1.05 12.57 -4.36
C LEU A 170 -0.63 12.66 -5.84
N ALA A 171 -0.46 11.52 -6.51
CA ALA A 171 -0.26 11.48 -7.95
C ALA A 171 -1.58 11.71 -8.70
N ILE A 172 -1.61 12.72 -9.58
CA ILE A 172 -2.77 13.02 -10.45
C ILE A 172 -2.52 12.62 -11.91
N ALA A 173 -1.25 12.39 -12.27
CA ALA A 173 -0.79 11.71 -13.48
C ALA A 173 0.62 11.15 -13.20
N PRO A 174 1.15 10.23 -14.03
CA PRO A 174 2.53 9.74 -13.89
C PRO A 174 3.52 10.92 -13.88
N GLY A 175 4.31 11.03 -12.82
CA GLY A 175 5.27 12.12 -12.63
C GLY A 175 4.67 13.48 -12.27
N VAL A 176 3.34 13.57 -12.04
CA VAL A 176 2.65 14.80 -11.64
C VAL A 176 1.97 14.59 -10.29
N VAL A 177 2.53 15.22 -9.27
CA VAL A 177 2.10 15.07 -7.87
C VAL A 177 1.59 16.40 -7.28
N VAL A 178 0.70 16.29 -6.31
CA VAL A 178 0.25 17.38 -5.44
C VAL A 178 0.86 17.18 -4.06
N THR A 179 1.55 18.21 -3.56
CA THR A 179 2.28 18.18 -2.28
C THR A 179 2.01 19.45 -1.47
N TYR A 180 2.37 19.42 -0.18
CA TYR A 180 2.41 20.64 0.62
C TYR A 180 3.64 21.48 0.27
N ASN A 181 3.45 22.80 0.11
CA ASN A 181 4.52 23.78 -0.15
C ASN A 181 5.65 23.81 0.90
N ARG A 182 5.47 23.16 2.06
CA ARG A 182 6.42 23.19 3.18
C ARG A 182 7.47 22.08 3.14
N ASN A 183 7.32 21.13 2.23
CA ASN A 183 8.21 19.99 2.01
C ASN A 183 8.97 20.21 0.70
#